data_AF-A0A8T4JEZ8-F1
#
_entry.id   AF-A0A8T4JEZ8-F1
#
_cell.length_a   1.000
_cell.length_b   1.000
_cell.length_c   1.000
_cell.angle_alpha   90.00
_cell.angle_beta   90.00
_cell.angle_gamma   90.00
#
_symmetry.space_group_name_H-M   'P 1'
#
loop_
_entity.id
_entity.type
_entity.pdbx_description
1 polymer ?
#
loop_
_entity_poly.entity_id
_entity_poly.type
_entity_poly.pdbx_seq_one_letter_code
_entity_poly.pdbx_strand_id
1 'polypeptide(L)'
;MELTRTNLNRSRLELEKARKILINLDTLPDSSIKVYIENLLSAMNLISPVILESQRGDSASTSTTFEDLSKEILRKVALEERLYDMYFYLKNMTYKSLYRTDKGVIISNWKSSKTFSKDKLKSFYDDVEKLVVNIERVIMN
;
A
#
# COMPACT_ATOMS: atom_id res chain seq x y z
N MET A 1 -9.09 -11.94 -16.97
CA MET A 1 -8.10 -12.95 -16.51
C MET A 1 -6.62 -12.57 -16.71
N GLU A 2 -6.12 -12.32 -17.93
CA GLU A 2 -4.68 -11.97 -18.12
C GLU A 2 -4.28 -10.65 -17.42
N LEU A 3 -5.15 -9.64 -17.49
CA LEU A 3 -4.97 -8.36 -16.81
C LEU A 3 -4.95 -8.52 -15.27
N THR A 4 -5.87 -9.30 -14.72
CA THR A 4 -5.92 -9.64 -13.29
C THR A 4 -4.62 -10.27 -12.81
N ARG A 5 -4.12 -11.29 -13.52
CA ARG A 5 -2.85 -11.94 -13.19
C ARG A 5 -1.67 -10.97 -13.27
N THR A 6 -1.66 -10.11 -14.28
CA THR A 6 -0.63 -9.07 -14.47
C THR A 6 -0.63 -8.08 -13.30
N ASN A 7 -1.79 -7.55 -12.94
CA ASN A 7 -1.93 -6.58 -11.86
C ASN A 7 -1.58 -7.19 -10.49
N LEU A 8 -1.98 -8.43 -10.23
CA LEU A 8 -1.61 -9.17 -9.01
C LEU A 8 -0.09 -9.37 -8.91
N ASN A 9 0.55 -9.83 -9.99
CA ASN A 9 2.00 -10.02 -10.03
C ASN A 9 2.76 -8.71 -9.83
N ARG A 10 2.30 -7.62 -10.47
CA ARG A 10 2.90 -6.29 -10.29
C ARG A 10 2.72 -5.79 -8.85
N SER A 11 1.55 -5.99 -8.26
CA SER A 11 1.29 -5.63 -6.86
C SER A 11 2.25 -6.34 -5.90
N ARG A 12 2.50 -7.64 -6.12
CA ARG A 12 3.52 -8.40 -5.36
C ARG A 12 4.92 -7.87 -5.56
N LEU A 13 5.30 -7.52 -6.79
CA LEU A 13 6.61 -6.97 -7.06
C LEU A 13 6.84 -5.64 -6.31
N GLU A 14 5.83 -4.78 -6.23
CA GLU A 14 5.91 -3.56 -5.43
C GLU A 14 6.05 -3.85 -3.93
N LEU A 15 5.33 -4.85 -3.41
CA LEU A 15 5.53 -5.32 -2.03
C LEU A 15 6.95 -5.85 -1.79
N GLU A 16 7.53 -6.63 -2.71
CA GLU A 16 8.90 -7.11 -2.57
C GLU A 16 9.92 -5.97 -2.52
N LYS A 17 9.74 -4.94 -3.35
CA LYS A 17 10.59 -3.73 -3.31
C LYS A 17 10.43 -3.01 -1.97
N ALA A 18 9.20 -2.82 -1.49
CA ALA A 18 8.94 -2.22 -0.18
C ALA A 18 9.59 -3.02 0.96
N ARG A 19 9.48 -4.36 0.92
CA ARG A 19 10.09 -5.26 1.90
C ARG A 19 11.61 -5.11 1.95
N LYS A 20 12.27 -5.07 0.78
CA LYS A 20 13.72 -4.89 0.68
C LYS A 20 14.16 -3.56 1.30
N ILE A 21 13.40 -2.48 1.09
CA ILE A 21 13.69 -1.19 1.72
C ILE A 21 13.48 -1.26 3.24
N LEU A 22 12.37 -1.84 3.70
CA LEU A 22 12.06 -1.95 5.13
C LEU A 22 13.14 -2.73 5.90
N ILE A 23 13.65 -3.83 5.34
CA ILE A 23 14.74 -4.62 5.95
C ILE A 23 15.99 -3.76 6.10
N ASN A 24 16.36 -3.02 5.06
CA ASN A 24 17.59 -2.22 4.97
C ASN A 24 17.38 -0.75 5.34
N LEU A 25 16.30 -0.41 6.05
CA LEU A 25 15.91 0.98 6.30
C LEU A 25 17.01 1.80 7.00
N ASP A 26 17.78 1.14 7.86
CA ASP A 26 18.83 1.75 8.67
C ASP A 26 20.07 2.11 7.83
N THR A 27 20.26 1.47 6.66
CA THR A 27 21.45 1.63 5.81
C THR A 27 21.17 2.38 4.50
N LEU A 28 19.92 2.44 4.03
CA LEU A 28 19.50 3.12 2.81
C LEU A 28 19.31 4.63 3.00
N PRO A 29 19.41 5.51 1.98
CA PRO A 29 19.21 6.95 2.13
C PRO A 29 17.77 7.32 2.53
N ASP A 30 17.57 8.53 3.09
CA ASP A 30 16.25 9.04 3.53
C ASP A 30 15.22 9.05 2.39
N SER A 31 15.66 9.26 1.15
CA SER A 31 14.82 9.19 -0.05
C SER A 31 14.16 7.82 -0.23
N SER A 32 14.77 6.74 0.26
CA SER A 32 14.21 5.39 0.19
C SER A 32 12.92 5.24 1.00
N ILE A 33 12.69 6.07 2.02
CA ILE A 33 11.43 6.05 2.79
C ILE A 33 10.26 6.47 1.91
N LYS A 34 10.45 7.51 1.08
CA LYS A 34 9.43 7.95 0.14
C LYS A 34 9.12 6.83 -0.86
N VAL A 35 10.17 6.23 -1.41
CA VAL A 35 10.04 5.10 -2.36
C VAL A 35 9.33 3.91 -1.70
N TYR A 36 9.61 3.62 -0.43
CA TYR A 36 8.89 2.59 0.33
C TYR A 36 7.38 2.87 0.40
N ILE A 37 6.98 4.10 0.74
CA ILE A 37 5.57 4.50 0.80
C ILE A 37 4.92 4.45 -0.58
N GLU A 38 5.62 4.90 -1.62
CA GLU A 38 5.14 4.87 -3.00
C GLU A 38 4.94 3.45 -3.52
N ASN A 39 5.82 2.51 -3.15
CA ASN A 39 5.65 1.10 -3.47
C ASN A 39 4.41 0.50 -2.78
N LEU A 40 4.14 0.84 -1.51
CA LEU A 40 2.92 0.40 -0.83
C LEU A 40 1.66 0.94 -1.53
N LEU A 41 1.63 2.23 -1.86
CA LEU A 41 0.51 2.85 -2.59
C LEU A 41 0.32 2.24 -3.98
N SER A 42 1.43 1.94 -4.68
CA SER A 42 1.39 1.29 -5.99
C SER A 42 0.83 -0.12 -5.89
N ALA A 43 1.23 -0.91 -4.87
CA ALA A 43 0.67 -2.23 -4.62
C ALA A 43 -0.85 -2.16 -4.38
N MET A 44 -1.31 -1.19 -3.58
CA MET A 44 -2.73 -0.96 -3.33
C MET A 44 -3.48 -0.57 -4.60
N ASN A 45 -2.93 0.33 -5.42
CA ASN A 45 -3.57 0.75 -6.68
C ASN A 45 -3.64 -0.37 -7.71
N LEU A 46 -2.60 -1.20 -7.80
CA LEU A 46 -2.57 -2.35 -8.72
C LEU A 46 -3.58 -3.43 -8.31
N ILE A 47 -3.85 -3.61 -7.01
CA ILE A 47 -4.86 -4.59 -6.56
C ILE A 47 -6.30 -4.08 -6.70
N SER A 48 -6.53 -2.76 -6.80
CA SER A 48 -7.87 -2.18 -6.95
C SER A 48 -8.69 -2.69 -8.14
N PRO A 49 -8.20 -2.69 -9.39
CA PRO A 49 -8.95 -3.24 -10.51
C PRO A 49 -9.24 -4.74 -10.33
N VAL A 50 -8.34 -5.47 -9.67
CA VAL A 50 -8.50 -6.90 -9.36
C VAL A 50 -9.63 -7.13 -8.36
N ILE A 51 -9.71 -6.30 -7.32
CA ILE A 51 -10.82 -6.29 -6.36
C ILE A 51 -12.15 -6.02 -7.08
N LEU A 52 -12.20 -5.01 -7.94
CA LEU A 52 -13.42 -4.67 -8.66
C LEU A 52 -13.88 -5.78 -9.62
N GLU A 53 -12.95 -6.38 -10.38
CA GLU A 53 -13.26 -7.52 -11.26
C GLU A 53 -13.80 -8.70 -10.47
N SER A 54 -13.20 -9.03 -9.31
CA SER A 54 -13.68 -10.11 -8.44
C SER A 54 -15.10 -9.89 -7.89
N GLN A 55 -15.54 -8.63 -7.76
CA GLN A 55 -16.84 -8.29 -7.20
C GLN A 55 -17.93 -8.08 -8.26
N ARG A 56 -17.55 -7.58 -9.45
CA ARG A 56 -18.50 -7.23 -10.51
C ARG A 56 -18.60 -8.28 -11.61
N GLY A 57 -17.59 -9.14 -11.75
CA GLY A 57 -17.50 -10.12 -12.84
C GLY A 57 -17.02 -9.54 -14.18
N ASP A 58 -16.88 -8.21 -14.27
CA ASP A 58 -16.44 -7.50 -15.46
C ASP A 58 -15.06 -6.87 -15.28
N SER A 59 -14.34 -6.71 -16.39
CA SER A 59 -13.01 -6.08 -16.40
C SER A 59 -13.09 -4.64 -15.90
N ALA A 60 -12.32 -4.33 -14.86
CA ALA A 60 -12.15 -2.96 -14.39
C ALA A 60 -11.15 -2.18 -15.26
N SER A 61 -11.28 -0.85 -15.28
CA SER A 61 -10.32 0.01 -15.98
C SER A 61 -8.91 -0.12 -15.39
N THR A 62 -7.90 -0.05 -16.24
CA THR A 62 -6.49 0.01 -15.80
C THR A 62 -6.15 1.32 -15.08
N SER A 63 -7.00 2.35 -15.20
CA SER A 63 -6.86 3.62 -14.49
C SER A 63 -7.45 3.60 -13.07
N THR A 64 -8.10 2.51 -12.67
CA THR A 64 -8.69 2.38 -11.32
C THR A 64 -7.59 2.38 -10.25
N THR A 65 -7.77 3.22 -9.24
CA THR A 65 -6.92 3.34 -8.07
C THR A 65 -7.65 2.87 -6.81
N PHE A 66 -6.97 2.82 -5.67
CA PHE A 66 -7.58 2.48 -4.38
C PHE A 66 -8.63 3.50 -3.93
N GLU A 67 -8.55 4.75 -4.41
CA GLU A 67 -9.52 5.80 -4.10
C GLU A 67 -10.90 5.53 -4.72
N ASP A 68 -10.93 4.77 -5.81
CA ASP A 68 -12.15 4.41 -6.54
C ASP A 68 -12.92 3.25 -5.87
N LEU A 69 -12.34 2.61 -4.85
CA LEU A 69 -12.99 1.54 -4.11
C LEU A 69 -13.96 2.13 -3.08
N SER A 70 -15.24 1.75 -3.16
CA SER A 70 -16.22 2.15 -2.14
C SER A 70 -16.01 1.38 -0.83
N LYS A 71 -16.40 1.98 0.29
CA LYS A 71 -16.41 1.29 1.61
C LYS A 71 -17.23 0.00 1.59
N GLU A 72 -18.27 -0.07 0.78
CA GLU A 72 -19.09 -1.27 0.61
C GLU A 72 -18.31 -2.40 -0.07
N ILE A 73 -17.55 -2.09 -1.13
CA ILE A 73 -16.70 -3.06 -1.84
C ILE A 73 -15.62 -3.58 -0.90
N LEU A 74 -14.96 -2.69 -0.16
CA LEU A 74 -13.95 -3.07 0.84
C LEU A 74 -14.54 -4.01 1.91
N ARG A 75 -15.75 -3.73 2.42
CA ARG A 75 -16.44 -4.63 3.36
C ARG A 75 -16.71 -6.02 2.78
N LYS A 76 -17.12 -6.12 1.50
CA LYS A 76 -17.42 -7.40 0.84
C LYS A 76 -16.21 -8.31 0.66
N VAL A 77 -15.02 -7.74 0.50
CA VAL A 77 -13.75 -8.49 0.46
C VAL A 77 -13.09 -8.62 1.85
N ALA A 78 -13.85 -8.42 2.92
CA ALA A 78 -13.40 -8.47 4.31
C ALA A 78 -12.19 -7.54 4.60
N LEU A 79 -12.11 -6.42 3.89
CA LEU A 79 -11.09 -5.40 4.12
C LEU A 79 -11.56 -4.44 5.20
N GLU A 80 -10.71 -4.26 6.20
CA GLU A 80 -10.95 -3.34 7.32
C GLU A 80 -10.97 -1.89 6.82
N GLU A 81 -11.90 -1.08 7.32
CA GLU A 81 -12.01 0.37 7.05
C GLU A 81 -10.67 1.11 7.30
N ARG A 82 -9.86 0.57 8.21
CA ARG A 82 -8.45 0.94 8.47
C ARG A 82 -7.60 1.06 7.20
N LEU A 83 -7.78 0.19 6.19
CA LEU A 83 -6.98 0.21 4.97
C LEU A 83 -7.28 1.43 4.10
N TYR A 84 -8.53 1.90 4.11
CA TYR A 84 -8.93 3.13 3.41
C TYR A 84 -8.26 4.34 4.06
N ASP A 85 -8.38 4.48 5.38
CA ASP A 85 -7.75 5.57 6.11
C ASP A 85 -6.22 5.52 5.98
N MET A 86 -5.64 4.33 6.04
CA MET A 86 -4.21 4.12 5.82
C MET A 86 -3.76 4.56 4.43
N TYR A 87 -4.52 4.25 3.37
CA TYR A 87 -4.18 4.67 2.01
C TYR A 87 -4.03 6.19 1.91
N PHE A 88 -5.03 6.95 2.38
CA PHE A 88 -4.96 8.43 2.36
C PHE A 88 -3.87 8.95 3.28
N TYR A 89 -3.62 8.26 4.40
CA TYR A 89 -2.55 8.62 5.31
C TYR A 89 -1.18 8.49 4.65
N LEU A 90 -0.91 7.35 3.99
CA LEU A 90 0.31 7.09 3.23
C LEU A 90 0.45 8.05 2.04
N LYS A 91 -0.63 8.29 1.29
CA LYS A 91 -0.65 9.26 0.19
C LYS A 91 -0.29 10.66 0.66
N ASN A 92 -0.79 11.09 1.83
CA ASN A 92 -0.41 12.37 2.40
C ASN A 92 1.07 12.44 2.83
N MET A 93 1.70 11.32 3.19
CA MET A 93 3.11 11.30 3.56
C MET A 93 4.06 11.57 2.38
N THR A 94 3.68 11.22 1.15
CA THR A 94 4.55 11.41 -0.03
C THR A 94 4.77 12.88 -0.40
N TYR A 95 3.89 13.77 0.08
CA TYR A 95 3.99 15.23 -0.07
C TYR A 95 4.77 15.92 1.05
N LYS A 96 5.21 15.17 2.07
CA LYS A 96 5.88 15.72 3.25
C LYS A 96 7.38 15.50 3.17
N SER A 97 8.14 16.33 3.89
CA SER A 97 9.56 16.08 4.07
C SER A 97 9.77 14.94 5.06
N LEU A 98 10.67 14.04 4.71
CA LEU A 98 10.96 12.80 5.43
C LEU A 98 12.44 12.81 5.83
N TYR A 99 12.70 12.58 7.11
CA TYR A 99 14.06 12.56 7.65
C TYR A 99 14.22 11.40 8.63
N ARG A 100 15.40 10.78 8.67
CA ARG A 100 15.70 9.74 9.67
C ARG A 100 16.26 10.32 10.96
N THR A 101 15.98 9.60 12.03
CA THR A 101 16.45 9.83 13.39
C THR A 101 16.76 8.49 14.05
N ASP A 102 17.44 8.54 15.18
CA ASP A 102 17.66 7.42 16.10
C ASP A 102 16.35 6.70 16.52
N LYS A 103 15.24 7.45 16.59
CA LYS A 103 13.92 6.95 16.99
C LYS A 103 13.05 6.48 15.81
N GLY A 104 13.56 6.54 14.58
CA GLY A 104 12.85 6.17 13.35
C GLY A 104 12.73 7.33 12.36
N VAL A 105 11.60 7.39 11.66
CA VAL A 105 11.37 8.35 10.56
C VAL A 105 10.50 9.51 11.03
N ILE A 106 11.02 10.73 10.94
CA ILE A 106 10.22 11.94 11.11
C ILE A 106 9.55 12.27 9.78
N ILE A 107 8.23 12.44 9.86
CA ILE A 107 7.41 13.03 8.79
C ILE A 107 7.08 14.44 9.24
N SER A 108 7.79 15.42 8.69
CA SER A 108 7.62 16.83 9.05
C SER A 108 6.61 17.51 8.14
N ASN A 109 5.66 18.20 8.76
CA ASN A 109 4.83 19.20 8.11
C ASN A 109 5.05 20.55 8.80
N TRP A 110 4.76 21.67 8.12
CA TRP A 110 4.95 23.04 8.63
C TRP A 110 4.22 23.34 9.96
N LYS A 111 3.22 22.53 10.33
CA LYS A 111 2.44 22.64 11.58
C LYS A 111 2.73 21.55 12.64
N SER A 112 3.25 20.40 12.24
CA SER A 112 3.44 19.26 13.14
C SER A 112 4.37 18.22 12.54
N SER A 113 5.29 17.68 13.33
CA SER A 113 6.09 16.51 12.99
C SER A 113 5.58 15.27 13.72
N LYS A 114 5.64 14.10 13.06
CA LYS A 114 5.35 12.81 13.70
C LYS A 114 6.47 11.84 13.40
N THR A 115 6.96 11.15 14.43
CA THR A 115 7.98 10.11 14.30
C THR A 115 7.32 8.74 14.17
N PHE A 116 7.79 7.95 13.22
CA PHE A 116 7.37 6.58 12.96
C PHE A 116 8.53 5.64 13.24
N SER A 117 8.33 4.73 14.18
CA SER A 117 9.28 3.64 14.38
C SER A 117 9.31 2.71 13.16
N LYS A 118 10.38 1.94 13.04
CA LYS A 118 10.48 0.85 12.04
C LYS A 118 9.33 -0.14 12.19
N ASP A 119 8.89 -0.43 13.42
CA ASP A 119 7.72 -1.28 13.69
C ASP A 119 6.42 -0.68 13.14
N LYS A 120 6.27 0.65 13.23
CA LYS A 120 5.08 1.29 12.67
C LYS A 120 5.08 1.23 11.14
N LEU A 121 6.23 1.42 10.50
CA LEU A 121 6.37 1.21 9.06
C LEU A 121 6.06 -0.24 8.70
N LYS A 122 6.63 -1.22 9.43
CA LYS A 122 6.30 -2.64 9.26
C LYS A 122 4.79 -2.90 9.36
N SER A 123 4.09 -2.25 10.30
CA SER A 123 2.63 -2.42 10.40
C SER A 123 1.88 -2.00 9.13
N PHE A 124 2.35 -0.97 8.42
CA PHE A 124 1.76 -0.57 7.13
C PHE A 124 2.06 -1.60 6.04
N TYR A 125 3.29 -2.13 5.99
CA TYR A 125 3.64 -3.22 5.08
C TYR A 125 2.76 -4.45 5.31
N ASP A 126 2.65 -4.90 6.56
CA ASP A 126 1.89 -6.11 6.92
C ASP A 126 0.41 -5.99 6.53
N ASP A 127 -0.17 -4.79 6.67
CA ASP A 127 -1.55 -4.52 6.28
C ASP A 127 -1.76 -4.63 4.75
N VAL A 128 -0.86 -4.05 3.95
CA VAL A 128 -0.93 -4.12 2.48
C VAL A 128 -0.62 -5.53 1.97
N GLU A 129 0.34 -6.23 2.58
CA GLU A 129 0.65 -7.62 2.25
C GLU A 129 -0.56 -8.53 2.50
N LYS A 130 -1.21 -8.40 3.66
CA LYS A 130 -2.43 -9.16 3.97
C LYS A 130 -3.55 -8.89 2.97
N LEU A 131 -3.74 -7.63 2.56
CA LEU A 131 -4.69 -7.26 1.51
C LEU A 131 -4.41 -8.05 0.22
N VAL A 132 -3.18 -7.99 -0.30
CA VAL A 132 -2.83 -8.66 -1.57
C VAL A 132 -2.99 -10.18 -1.48
N VAL A 133 -2.56 -10.78 -0.37
CA VAL A 133 -2.70 -12.23 -0.12
C VAL A 133 -4.17 -12.65 -0.02
N ASN A 134 -5.02 -11.85 0.64
CA ASN A 134 -6.45 -12.17 0.75
C ASN A 134 -7.15 -12.12 -0.61
N ILE A 135 -6.84 -11.12 -1.43
CA ILE A 135 -7.43 -11.01 -2.78
C ILE A 135 -6.96 -12.14 -3.69
N GLU A 136 -5.69 -12.54 -3.62
CA GLU A 136 -5.21 -13.74 -4.30
C GLU A 136 -6.03 -14.98 -3.93
N ARG A 137 -6.28 -15.20 -2.63
CA ARG A 137 -7.07 -16.36 -2.17
C ARG A 137 -8.50 -16.33 -2.69
N VAL A 138 -9.12 -15.15 -2.75
CA VAL A 138 -10.50 -14.99 -3.25
C VAL A 138 -10.60 -15.33 -4.74
N ILE A 139 -9.56 -15.07 -5.54
CA ILE A 139 -9.60 -15.27 -7.00
C ILE A 139 -9.17 -16.69 -7.41
N MET A 140 -8.40 -17.39 -6.57
CA MET A 140 -7.97 -18.76 -6.83
C MET A 140 -8.95 -19.83 -6.31
N ASN A 141 -9.96 -19.44 -5.55
CA ASN A 141 -11.07 -20.31 -5.10
C ASN A 141 -12.29 -20.11 -6.00
#